data_AF-A0A0B7GWQ2-F1
#
_entry.id   AF-A0A0B7GWQ2-F1
#
_cell.length_a   1.000
_cell.length_b   1.000
_cell.length_c   1.000
_cell.angle_alpha   90.00
_cell.angle_beta   90.00
_cell.angle_gamma   90.00
#
_symmetry.space_group_name_H-M   'P 1'
#
loop_
_entity.id
_entity.type
_entity.pdbx_description
1 polymer ?
#
loop_
_entity_poly.entity_id
_entity_poly.type
_entity_poly.pdbx_seq_one_letter_code
_entity_poly.pdbx_strand_id
1 'polypeptide(L)'
;MIEKCTMFCSFISNLNFILRKIKPLQTEEGKNIHVVSYDEKPGIQAIATTSDDLPADETHQCIRRDYEYKRLGTLSLLAGIDLQTGDAIPLVSDSHTSKDYVQFLKILDERYPQEDKIRIILDNLKVHT
;
A
#
# COMPACT_ATOMS: atom_id res chain seq x y z
N MET A 1 -13.57 12.43 4.04
CA MET A 1 -12.70 11.92 2.94
C MET A 1 -11.46 11.16 3.46
N ILE A 2 -11.45 10.67 4.71
CA ILE A 2 -10.21 10.17 5.37
C ILE A 2 -10.36 8.72 5.90
N GLU A 3 -11.55 8.14 5.98
CA GLU A 3 -11.75 6.84 6.66
C GLU A 3 -11.51 5.58 5.79
N LYS A 4 -11.04 5.72 4.54
CA LYS A 4 -10.70 4.55 3.72
C LYS A 4 -9.26 4.03 3.91
N CYS A 5 -8.39 4.80 4.55
CA CYS A 5 -7.01 4.37 4.78
C CYS A 5 -6.86 3.35 5.92
N THR A 6 -7.81 3.22 6.83
CA THR A 6 -7.69 2.36 8.02
C THR A 6 -7.72 0.87 7.69
N MET A 7 -8.46 0.42 6.67
CA MET A 7 -8.48 -1.00 6.31
C MET A 7 -7.14 -1.46 5.70
N PHE A 8 -6.43 -0.55 5.01
CA PHE A 8 -5.11 -0.84 4.46
C PHE A 8 -4.00 -0.77 5.51
N CYS A 9 -4.12 0.17 6.46
CA CYS A 9 -3.18 0.32 7.57
C CYS A 9 -3.13 -0.94 8.47
N SER A 10 -4.28 -1.57 8.73
CA SER A 10 -4.36 -2.82 9.52
C SER A 10 -3.79 -4.04 8.78
N PHE A 11 -3.85 -4.05 7.45
CA PHE A 11 -3.25 -5.12 6.63
C PHE A 11 -1.72 -5.01 6.60
N ILE A 12 -1.20 -3.78 6.43
CA ILE A 12 0.24 -3.48 6.48
C ILE A 12 0.83 -3.73 7.87
N SER A 13 0.11 -3.38 8.94
CA SER A 13 0.62 -3.53 10.31
C SER A 13 0.84 -4.98 10.72
N ASN A 14 0.02 -5.93 10.22
CA ASN A 14 0.22 -7.36 10.48
C ASN A 14 1.37 -7.98 9.68
N LEU A 15 1.69 -7.41 8.51
CA LEU A 15 2.76 -7.93 7.64
C LEU A 15 4.16 -7.59 8.18
N ASN A 16 4.29 -6.47 8.89
CA ASN A 16 5.49 -6.04 9.60
C ASN A 16 6.06 -7.08 10.59
N PHE A 17 5.20 -7.95 11.16
CA PHE A 17 5.61 -8.93 12.16
C PHE A 17 6.42 -10.10 11.56
N ILE A 18 6.23 -10.42 10.28
CA ILE A 18 6.83 -11.62 9.65
C ILE A 18 8.21 -11.30 9.03
N LEU A 19 8.45 -10.06 8.59
CA LEU A 19 9.62 -9.70 7.77
C LEU A 19 10.89 -9.33 8.56
N ARG A 20 10.76 -9.07 9.88
CA ARG A 20 11.83 -8.49 10.73
C ARG A 20 13.07 -9.39 10.96
N LYS A 21 13.19 -10.52 10.28
CA LYS A 21 14.34 -11.46 10.38
C LYS A 21 15.25 -11.45 9.16
N ILE A 22 15.05 -10.55 8.19
CA ILE A 22 15.88 -10.48 7.00
C ILE A 22 17.18 -9.72 7.34
N LYS A 23 18.33 -10.38 7.13
CA LYS A 23 19.64 -9.76 7.28
C LYS A 23 19.85 -8.71 6.18
N PRO A 24 20.53 -7.58 6.47
CA PRO A 24 20.87 -6.61 5.45
C PRO A 24 21.72 -7.28 4.37
N LEU A 25 21.31 -7.08 3.12
CA LEU A 25 22.03 -7.57 1.95
C LEU A 25 23.01 -6.48 1.50
N GLN A 26 24.23 -6.87 1.14
CA GLN A 26 25.27 -5.98 0.66
C GLN A 26 25.81 -6.45 -0.68
N THR A 27 26.28 -5.51 -1.49
CA THR A 27 27.04 -5.81 -2.71
C THR A 27 28.48 -6.21 -2.38
N GLU A 28 29.22 -6.75 -3.35
CA GLU A 28 30.66 -7.02 -3.19
C GLU A 28 31.48 -5.75 -2.89
N GLU A 29 30.95 -4.58 -3.24
CA GLU A 29 31.52 -3.26 -2.95
C GLU A 29 31.11 -2.70 -1.58
N GLY A 30 30.34 -3.45 -0.78
CA GLY A 30 29.87 -3.04 0.56
C GLY A 30 28.68 -2.07 0.57
N LYS A 31 28.03 -1.82 -0.57
CA LYS A 31 26.81 -0.98 -0.67
C LYS A 31 25.59 -1.75 -0.19
N ASN A 32 24.65 -1.09 0.47
CA ASN A 32 23.43 -1.76 0.91
C ASN A 32 22.51 -2.05 -0.27
N ILE A 33 21.78 -3.16 -0.17
CA ILE A 33 20.77 -3.57 -1.13
C ILE A 33 19.42 -3.54 -0.42
N HIS A 34 18.55 -2.62 -0.81
CA HIS A 34 17.18 -2.54 -0.32
C HIS A 34 16.29 -3.44 -1.16
N VAL A 35 15.62 -4.41 -0.53
CA VAL A 35 14.75 -5.35 -1.25
C VAL A 35 13.31 -4.94 -1.01
N VAL A 36 12.63 -4.55 -2.08
CA VAL A 36 11.23 -4.10 -2.03
C VAL A 36 10.37 -5.14 -2.74
N SER A 37 9.43 -5.75 -2.02
CA SER A 37 8.35 -6.51 -2.64
C SER A 37 7.29 -5.53 -3.13
N TYR A 38 6.90 -5.61 -4.39
CA TYR A 38 5.89 -4.74 -4.97
C TYR A 38 4.68 -5.55 -5.40
N ASP A 39 3.50 -5.01 -5.13
CA ASP A 39 2.21 -5.55 -5.59
C ASP A 39 1.29 -4.39 -6.00
N GLU A 40 0.36 -4.70 -6.91
CA GLU A 40 -0.64 -3.78 -7.37
C GLU A 40 -2.04 -4.36 -7.21
N LYS A 41 -2.95 -3.52 -6.71
CA LYS A 41 -4.36 -3.83 -6.60
C LYS A 41 -5.16 -2.79 -7.37
N PRO A 42 -5.40 -3.00 -8.67
CA PRO A 42 -6.28 -2.13 -9.45
C PRO A 42 -7.76 -2.36 -9.07
N GLY A 43 -8.61 -1.38 -9.40
CA GLY A 43 -10.07 -1.54 -9.32
C GLY A 43 -10.66 -1.53 -7.90
N ILE A 44 -9.94 -0.97 -6.92
CA ILE A 44 -10.45 -0.82 -5.55
C ILE A 44 -11.63 0.17 -5.58
N GLN A 45 -12.80 -0.28 -5.15
CA GLN A 45 -13.98 0.58 -5.14
C GLN A 45 -13.89 1.66 -4.06
N ALA A 46 -13.99 2.92 -4.48
CA ALA A 46 -14.14 4.02 -3.55
C ALA A 46 -15.62 4.16 -3.16
N ILE A 47 -16.01 3.66 -1.99
CA ILE A 47 -17.38 3.77 -1.42
C ILE A 47 -17.50 4.81 -0.28
N ALA A 48 -18.47 5.70 -0.29
CA ALA A 48 -18.80 6.54 0.88
C ALA A 48 -20.12 6.08 1.49
N THR A 49 -20.30 6.26 2.79
CA THR A 49 -21.63 6.13 3.41
C THR A 49 -22.53 7.28 2.93
N THR A 50 -23.81 6.99 2.75
CA THR A 50 -24.83 8.00 2.41
C THR A 50 -25.29 8.80 3.63
N SER A 51 -25.18 8.18 4.81
CA SER A 51 -25.65 8.69 6.10
C SER A 51 -24.53 8.59 7.15
N ASP A 52 -24.62 9.40 8.20
CA ASP A 52 -23.69 9.34 9.33
C ASP A 52 -23.93 8.07 10.18
N ASP A 53 -22.86 7.59 10.80
CA ASP A 53 -22.92 6.49 11.76
C ASP A 53 -23.83 6.88 12.95
N LEU A 54 -24.77 6.01 13.31
CA LEU A 54 -25.59 6.20 14.50
C LEU A 54 -24.83 5.66 15.72
N PRO A 55 -24.63 6.49 16.77
CA PRO A 55 -23.94 6.05 17.97
C PRO A 55 -24.73 4.95 18.68
N ALA A 56 -24.01 4.19 19.52
CA ALA A 56 -24.65 3.24 20.42
C ALA A 56 -25.57 3.99 21.40
N ASP A 57 -26.72 3.39 21.69
CA ASP A 57 -27.71 3.88 22.66
C ASP A 57 -28.09 2.77 23.64
N GLU A 58 -28.96 3.08 24.61
CA GLU A 58 -29.38 2.12 25.64
C GLU A 58 -30.03 0.85 25.06
N THR A 59 -30.61 0.96 23.86
CA THR A 59 -31.26 -0.16 23.15
C THR A 59 -30.36 -0.86 22.13
N HIS A 60 -29.33 -0.17 21.62
CA HIS A 60 -28.41 -0.66 20.59
C HIS A 60 -26.96 -0.46 21.06
N GLN A 61 -26.33 -1.54 21.54
CA GLN A 61 -24.99 -1.49 22.14
C GLN A 61 -23.83 -1.31 21.15
N CYS A 62 -24.12 -1.25 19.84
CA CYS A 62 -23.11 -1.11 18.78
C CYS A 62 -23.41 0.10 17.91
N ILE A 63 -22.35 0.67 17.31
CA ILE A 63 -22.47 1.66 16.24
C ILE A 63 -23.23 1.01 15.08
N ARG A 64 -24.27 1.68 14.60
CA ARG A 64 -25.07 1.22 13.46
C ARG A 64 -24.71 2.05 12.24
N ARG A 65 -24.49 1.38 11.12
CA ARG A 65 -24.28 2.01 9.82
C ARG A 65 -25.41 1.67 8.90
N ASP A 66 -25.81 2.66 8.10
CA ASP A 66 -26.68 2.44 6.97
C ASP A 66 -25.98 1.51 5.95
N TYR A 67 -26.76 0.63 5.31
CA TYR A 67 -26.21 -0.29 4.30
C TYR A 67 -26.04 0.40 2.95
N GLU A 68 -26.69 1.54 2.75
CA GLU A 68 -26.58 2.33 1.53
C GLU A 68 -25.20 2.98 1.41
N TYR A 69 -24.63 2.89 0.20
CA TYR A 69 -23.34 3.48 -0.10
C TYR A 69 -23.37 4.25 -1.42
N LYS A 70 -22.56 5.31 -1.47
CA LYS A 70 -22.30 6.09 -2.67
C LYS A 70 -21.02 5.59 -3.33
N ARG A 71 -21.12 5.19 -4.60
CA ARG A 71 -19.95 4.84 -5.41
C ARG A 71 -19.25 6.11 -5.91
N LEU A 72 -17.97 6.24 -5.61
CA LEU A 72 -17.10 7.36 -5.98
C LEU A 72 -16.09 6.99 -7.08
N GLY A 73 -16.30 5.86 -7.74
CA GLY A 73 -15.40 5.33 -8.76
C GLY A 73 -14.48 4.24 -8.24
N THR A 74 -13.39 4.01 -8.97
CA THR A 74 -12.38 2.98 -8.72
C THR A 74 -11.01 3.62 -8.63
N LEU A 75 -10.21 3.16 -7.68
CA LEU A 75 -8.82 3.56 -7.48
C LEU A 75 -7.90 2.38 -7.71
N SER A 76 -6.64 2.69 -7.98
CA SER A 76 -5.56 1.72 -8.03
C SER A 76 -4.60 1.97 -6.89
N LEU A 77 -4.17 0.90 -6.26
CA LEU A 77 -3.17 0.93 -5.21
C LEU A 77 -1.92 0.21 -5.72
N LEU A 78 -0.82 0.94 -5.75
CA LEU A 78 0.52 0.42 -5.97
C LEU A 78 1.19 0.43 -4.60
N ALA A 79 1.73 -0.71 -4.16
CA ALA A 79 2.33 -0.80 -2.83
C ALA A 79 3.66 -1.55 -2.89
N GLY A 80 4.70 -0.91 -2.37
CA GLY A 80 5.97 -1.57 -2.05
C GLY A 80 6.03 -1.91 -0.57
N ILE A 81 6.73 -2.98 -0.22
CA ILE A 81 7.11 -3.30 1.15
C ILE A 81 8.60 -3.57 1.17
N ASP A 82 9.31 -2.76 1.93
CA ASP A 82 10.71 -2.99 2.21
C ASP A 82 10.83 -4.22 3.12
N LEU A 83 11.48 -5.27 2.63
CA LEU A 83 11.57 -6.53 3.33
C LEU A 83 12.55 -6.50 4.51
N GLN A 84 13.46 -5.53 4.57
CA GLN A 84 14.42 -5.39 5.66
C GLN A 84 13.84 -4.59 6.82
N THR A 85 13.14 -3.50 6.51
CA THR A 85 12.52 -2.63 7.53
C THR A 85 11.10 -3.06 7.89
N GLY A 86 10.38 -3.67 6.94
CA GLY A 86 8.94 -3.94 7.02
C GLY A 86 8.07 -2.76 6.55
N ASP A 87 8.68 -1.63 6.21
CA ASP A 87 7.94 -0.41 5.86
C ASP A 87 7.14 -0.58 4.57
N ALA A 88 5.87 -0.21 4.61
CA ALA A 88 5.05 -0.10 3.41
C ALA A 88 5.17 1.28 2.77
N ILE A 89 5.20 1.29 1.45
CA ILE A 89 5.34 2.46 0.58
C ILE A 89 4.12 2.45 -0.35
N PRO A 90 3.03 3.16 0.03
CA PRO A 90 1.81 3.18 -0.77
C PRO A 90 1.82 4.32 -1.80
N LEU A 91 1.24 4.06 -2.97
CA LEU A 91 0.83 5.06 -3.96
C LEU A 91 -0.60 4.74 -4.40
N VAL A 92 -1.50 5.69 -4.18
CA VAL A 92 -2.89 5.61 -4.64
C VAL A 92 -3.04 6.48 -5.88
N SER A 93 -3.57 5.90 -6.96
CA SER A 93 -3.82 6.60 -8.22
C SER A 93 -5.27 6.40 -8.67
N ASP A 94 -5.80 7.39 -9.38
CA ASP A 94 -7.09 7.29 -10.08
C ASP A 94 -6.98 6.48 -11.38
N SER A 95 -5.75 6.18 -11.84
CA SER A 95 -5.45 5.39 -13.03
C SER A 95 -4.68 4.10 -12.72
N HIS A 96 -4.51 3.25 -13.73
CA HIS A 96 -3.70 2.04 -13.67
C HIS A 96 -2.86 1.94 -14.95
N THR A 97 -1.81 2.76 -15.02
CA THR A 97 -0.98 2.93 -16.22
C THR A 97 0.50 2.81 -15.88
N SER A 98 1.34 2.63 -16.91
CA SER A 98 2.80 2.64 -16.73
C SER A 98 3.34 3.96 -16.14
N LYS A 99 2.60 5.07 -16.26
CA LYS A 99 2.96 6.34 -15.62
C LYS A 99 2.88 6.26 -14.09
N ASP A 100 1.88 5.55 -13.58
CA ASP A 100 1.70 5.33 -12.14
C ASP A 100 2.88 4.51 -11.60
N TYR A 101 3.31 3.51 -12.36
CA TYR A 101 4.50 2.72 -12.04
C TYR A 101 5.79 3.57 -12.05
N VAL A 102 5.98 4.42 -13.07
CA VAL A 102 7.13 5.34 -13.10
C VAL A 102 7.10 6.32 -11.92
N GLN A 103 5.93 6.81 -11.53
CA GLN A 103 5.79 7.65 -10.34
C GLN A 103 6.16 6.89 -9.06
N PHE A 104 5.76 5.63 -8.96
CA PHE A 104 6.16 4.76 -7.86
C PHE A 104 7.68 4.58 -7.80
N LEU A 105 8.35 4.35 -8.94
CA LEU A 105 9.81 4.24 -8.99
C LEU A 105 10.52 5.52 -8.53
N LYS A 106 9.97 6.70 -8.83
CA LYS A 106 10.51 7.97 -8.32
C LYS A 106 10.42 8.08 -6.80
N ILE A 107 9.32 7.59 -6.21
CA ILE A 107 9.17 7.54 -4.75
C ILE A 107 10.24 6.65 -4.12
N LEU A 108 10.59 5.52 -4.77
CA LEU A 108 11.68 4.67 -4.30
C LEU A 108 13.05 5.34 -4.44
N ASP A 109 13.30 5.98 -5.58
CA ASP A 109 14.55 6.70 -5.86
C ASP A 109 14.81 7.83 -4.86
N GLU A 110 13.76 8.57 -4.47
CA GLU A 110 13.84 9.63 -3.46
C GLU A 110 13.98 9.10 -2.02
N ARG A 111 13.54 7.85 -1.76
CA ARG A 111 13.54 7.27 -0.40
C ARG A 111 14.90 6.73 0.02
N TYR A 112 15.64 6.13 -0.90
CA TYR A 112 16.89 5.43 -0.59
C TYR A 112 18.12 6.25 -1.01
N PRO A 113 19.28 6.08 -0.35
CA PRO A 113 20.52 6.74 -0.76
C PRO A 113 20.91 6.38 -2.21
N GLN A 114 21.43 7.35 -2.95
CA GLN A 114 21.76 7.20 -4.38
C GLN A 114 22.88 6.17 -4.63
N GLU A 115 23.72 5.93 -3.63
CA GLU A 115 24.82 4.96 -3.67
C GLU A 115 24.36 3.52 -3.42
N ASP A 116 23.16 3.34 -2.87
CA ASP A 116 22.59 2.04 -2.56
C ASP A 116 21.88 1.44 -3.78
N LYS A 117 21.69 0.11 -3.77
CA LYS A 117 20.95 -0.58 -4.83
C LYS A 117 19.55 -0.92 -4.35
N ILE A 118 18.55 -0.61 -5.18
CA ILE A 118 17.16 -1.02 -4.95
C ILE A 118 16.88 -2.27 -5.79
N ARG A 119 16.47 -3.36 -5.15
CA ARG A 119 16.04 -4.59 -5.79
C ARG A 119 14.54 -4.75 -5.60
N ILE A 120 13.79 -4.56 -6.68
CA ILE A 120 12.34 -4.71 -6.67
C ILE A 120 12.00 -6.15 -7.07
N ILE A 121 11.17 -6.81 -6.27
CA ILE A 121 10.57 -8.11 -6.57
C ILE A 121 9.13 -7.84 -7.02
N LEU A 122 8.85 -8.21 -8.25
CA LEU A 122 7.55 -8.05 -8.91
C LEU A 122 6.99 -9.45 -9.20
N ASP A 123 5.66 -9.58 -9.25
CA ASP A 123 5.07 -10.74 -9.91
C ASP A 123 5.31 -10.65 -11.43
N ASN A 124 5.17 -11.76 -12.14
CA ASN A 124 5.43 -11.81 -13.58
C ASN A 124 4.16 -11.54 -14.40
N LEU A 125 3.34 -10.57 -13.98
CA LEU A 125 2.16 -10.17 -14.72
C LEU A 125 2.58 -9.34 -15.95
N LYS A 126 1.90 -9.56 -17.09
CA LYS A 126 2.24 -9.04 -18.43
C LYS A 126 2.40 -7.51 -18.55
N VAL A 127 2.07 -6.73 -17.51
CA VAL A 127 2.10 -5.27 -17.51
C VAL A 127 3.50 -4.71 -17.19
N HIS A 128 4.45 -5.58 -16.77
CA HIS A 128 5.82 -5.20 -16.42
C HIS A 128 6.86 -5.38 -17.55
N THR A 129 6.45 -5.85 -18.74
CA THR A 129 7.31 -5.99 -19.94
C THR A 129 6.92 -4.98 -21.01
#